data_AF-A0A8I2Z596-F1
#
_entry.id   AF-A0A8I2Z596-F1
#
_cell.length_a   1.000
_cell.length_b   1.000
_cell.length_c   1.000
_cell.angle_alpha   90.00
_cell.angle_beta   90.00
_cell.angle_gamma   90.00
#
_symmetry.space_group_name_H-M   'P 1'
#
loop_
_entity.id
_entity.type
_entity.pdbx_description
1 polymer ?
#
loop_
_entity_poly.entity_id
_entity_poly.type
_entity_poly.pdbx_seq_one_letter_code
_entity_poly.pdbx_strand_id
1 'polypeptide(L)'
;MPNEVLLDILGFLDVNDLLSISRINHHLRTLSMAPILHAYRLLVSRRLGRSLVSIRLARRLATRPPAEVLVERAVLPYECVPGLAVVHVAPGLVAKRRAIEKEQVKDGLRRWVDAVWKRQVLQREEGMRQWEQSRGIGRVWRLRKFWERVGSGERVPV
;
A
#
# COMPACT_ATOMS: atom_id res chain seq x y z
N MET A 1 -35.17 1.13 -49.85
CA MET A 1 -34.92 0.24 -48.69
C MET A 1 -35.75 0.74 -47.52
N PRO A 2 -36.35 -0.15 -46.71
CA PRO A 2 -37.06 0.23 -45.49
C PRO A 2 -36.14 0.93 -44.49
N ASN A 3 -36.67 1.87 -43.71
CA ASN A 3 -35.88 2.67 -42.77
C ASN A 3 -35.34 1.84 -41.61
N GLU A 4 -36.02 0.76 -41.25
CA GLU A 4 -35.64 -0.17 -40.18
C GLU A 4 -34.31 -0.86 -40.50
N VAL A 5 -34.16 -1.31 -41.76
CA VAL A 5 -32.93 -1.95 -42.25
C VAL A 5 -31.79 -0.93 -42.32
N LEU A 6 -32.08 0.29 -42.75
CA LEU A 6 -31.09 1.37 -42.77
C LEU A 6 -30.62 1.73 -41.35
N LEU A 7 -31.52 1.82 -40.38
CA LEU A 7 -31.17 2.11 -38.98
C LEU A 7 -30.33 1.01 -38.33
N ASP A 8 -30.60 -0.26 -38.65
CA ASP A 8 -29.79 -1.38 -38.15
C ASP A 8 -28.36 -1.30 -38.69
N ILE A 9 -28.19 -1.10 -40.00
CA ILE A 9 -26.86 -0.95 -40.64
C ILE A 9 -26.12 0.27 -40.06
N LEU A 10 -26.77 1.44 -40.01
CA LEU A 10 -26.18 2.67 -39.44
C LEU A 10 -25.84 2.50 -37.95
N GLY A 11 -26.53 1.59 -37.25
CA GLY A 11 -26.26 1.25 -35.85
C GLY A 11 -24.85 0.70 -35.62
N PHE A 12 -24.25 0.06 -36.62
CA PHE A 12 -22.93 -0.57 -36.51
C PHE A 12 -21.76 0.29 -37.02
N LEU A 13 -22.05 1.38 -37.73
CA LEU A 13 -21.01 2.24 -38.33
C LEU A 13 -20.34 3.15 -37.31
N ASP A 14 -19.11 3.59 -37.55
CA ASP A 14 -18.49 4.58 -36.66
C ASP A 14 -19.02 6.01 -36.93
N VAL A 15 -18.75 6.94 -36.03
CA VAL A 15 -19.18 8.36 -36.16
C VAL A 15 -18.66 8.97 -37.46
N ASN A 16 -17.43 8.64 -37.88
CA ASN A 16 -16.85 9.12 -39.13
C ASN A 16 -17.57 8.57 -40.38
N ASP A 17 -17.99 7.31 -40.32
CA ASP A 17 -18.74 6.66 -41.40
C ASP A 17 -20.15 7.25 -41.51
N LEU A 18 -20.80 7.51 -40.36
CA LEU A 18 -22.10 8.19 -40.31
C LEU A 18 -22.02 9.61 -40.89
N LEU A 19 -20.95 10.36 -40.59
CA LEU A 19 -20.73 11.69 -41.17
C LEU A 19 -20.50 11.62 -42.68
N SER A 20 -19.71 10.65 -43.15
CA SER A 20 -19.49 10.43 -44.59
C SER A 20 -20.79 10.12 -45.32
N ILE A 21 -21.60 9.21 -44.76
CA ILE A 21 -22.91 8.84 -45.31
C ILE A 21 -23.90 10.02 -45.29
N SER A 22 -23.87 10.84 -44.24
CA SER A 22 -24.74 12.02 -44.11
C SER A 22 -24.51 13.07 -45.21
N ARG A 23 -23.31 13.09 -45.81
CA ARG A 23 -22.93 14.03 -46.87
C ARG A 23 -23.33 13.55 -48.27
N ILE A 24 -23.58 12.24 -48.43
CA ILE A 24 -23.88 11.62 -49.72
C ILE A 24 -25.39 11.67 -50.04
N ASN A 25 -26.26 11.62 -49.02
CA ASN A 25 -27.71 11.56 -49.23
C ASN A 25 -28.49 12.28 -48.12
N HIS A 26 -29.45 13.13 -48.49
CA HIS A 26 -30.33 13.86 -47.56
C HIS A 26 -31.18 12.93 -46.67
N HIS A 27 -31.65 11.80 -47.20
CA HIS A 27 -32.40 10.81 -46.43
C HIS A 27 -31.53 10.18 -45.34
N LEU A 28 -30.30 9.80 -45.70
CA LEU A 28 -29.34 9.24 -44.75
C LEU A 28 -28.84 10.29 -43.76
N ARG A 29 -28.75 11.57 -44.17
CA ARG A 29 -28.48 12.68 -43.26
C ARG A 29 -29.53 12.77 -42.15
N THR A 30 -30.81 12.71 -42.51
CA THR A 30 -31.91 12.73 -41.54
C THR A 30 -31.85 11.53 -40.60
N LEU A 31 -31.60 10.33 -41.11
CA LEU A 31 -31.49 9.11 -40.29
C LEU A 31 -30.24 9.12 -39.40
N SER A 32 -29.10 9.64 -39.88
CA SER A 32 -27.85 9.74 -39.12
C SER A 32 -27.95 10.67 -37.91
N MET A 33 -28.81 11.69 -38.00
CA MET A 33 -29.10 12.66 -36.93
C MET A 33 -30.34 12.28 -36.13
N ALA A 34 -30.97 11.13 -36.41
CA ALA A 34 -32.20 10.73 -35.76
C ALA A 34 -31.92 10.24 -34.31
N PRO A 35 -32.69 10.71 -33.30
CA PRO A 35 -32.52 10.28 -31.91
C PRO A 35 -32.65 8.76 -31.72
N ILE A 36 -33.47 8.11 -32.55
CA ILE A 36 -33.69 6.65 -32.51
C ILE A 36 -32.42 5.86 -32.83
N LEU A 37 -31.61 6.34 -33.79
CA LEU A 37 -30.33 5.72 -34.12
C LEU A 37 -29.36 5.82 -32.94
N HIS A 38 -29.26 7.01 -32.34
CA HIS A 38 -28.40 7.22 -31.17
C HIS A 38 -28.83 6.35 -29.98
N ALA A 39 -30.12 6.22 -29.71
CA ALA A 39 -30.65 5.34 -28.66
C ALA A 39 -30.28 3.87 -28.92
N TYR A 40 -30.44 3.39 -30.16
CA TYR A 40 -30.06 2.03 -30.56
C TYR A 40 -28.56 1.77 -30.36
N ARG A 41 -27.70 2.68 -30.83
CA ARG A 41 -26.24 2.59 -30.67
C ARG A 41 -25.82 2.54 -29.20
N LEU A 42 -26.45 3.35 -28.35
CA LEU A 42 -26.20 3.35 -26.91
C LEU A 42 -26.61 2.02 -26.27
N LEU A 43 -27.75 1.44 -26.69
CA LEU A 43 -28.20 0.14 -26.20
C LEU A 43 -27.22 -0.97 -26.57
N VAL A 44 -26.82 -1.05 -27.84
CA VAL A 44 -25.86 -2.03 -28.35
C VAL A 44 -24.52 -1.88 -27.62
N SER A 45 -24.00 -0.66 -27.49
CA SER A 45 -22.75 -0.37 -26.78
C SER A 45 -22.80 -0.83 -25.32
N ARG A 46 -23.89 -0.57 -24.60
CA ARG A 46 -24.07 -1.05 -23.22
C ARG A 46 -24.16 -2.57 -23.14
N ARG A 47 -24.84 -3.21 -24.10
CA ARG A 47 -24.96 -4.67 -24.16
C ARG A 47 -23.60 -5.32 -24.39
N LEU A 48 -22.84 -4.83 -25.36
CA LEU A 48 -21.47 -5.29 -25.63
C LEU A 48 -20.57 -5.04 -24.41
N GLY A 49 -20.62 -3.85 -23.81
CA GLY A 49 -19.87 -3.54 -22.59
C GLY A 49 -20.14 -4.52 -21.46
N ARG A 50 -21.42 -4.84 -21.18
CA ARG A 50 -21.80 -5.84 -20.17
C ARG A 50 -21.30 -7.25 -20.52
N SER A 51 -21.40 -7.65 -21.78
CA SER A 51 -20.91 -8.95 -22.26
C SER A 51 -19.39 -9.08 -22.10
N LEU A 52 -18.63 -8.05 -22.47
CA LEU A 52 -17.18 -8.07 -22.32
C LEU A 52 -16.76 -8.09 -20.85
N VAL A 53 -17.47 -7.37 -19.98
CA VAL A 53 -17.25 -7.41 -18.52
C VAL A 53 -17.55 -8.81 -17.98
N SER A 54 -18.65 -9.45 -18.38
CA SER A 54 -18.99 -10.79 -17.91
C SER A 54 -17.96 -11.84 -18.36
N ILE A 55 -17.52 -11.79 -19.62
CA ILE A 55 -16.47 -12.69 -20.15
C ILE A 55 -15.14 -12.46 -19.40
N ARG A 56 -14.78 -11.21 -19.11
CA ARG A 56 -13.56 -10.90 -18.35
C ARG A 56 -13.66 -11.39 -16.91
N LEU A 57 -14.81 -11.22 -16.27
CA LEU A 57 -15.06 -11.70 -14.91
C LEU A 57 -14.99 -13.22 -14.84
N ALA A 58 -15.67 -13.93 -15.74
CA ALA A 58 -15.67 -15.39 -15.79
C ALA A 58 -14.25 -15.95 -15.91
N ARG A 59 -13.42 -15.39 -16.80
CA ARG A 59 -12.01 -15.77 -16.93
C ARG A 59 -11.20 -15.52 -15.65
N ARG A 60 -11.37 -14.38 -14.99
CA ARG A 60 -10.65 -14.06 -13.74
C ARG A 60 -11.08 -14.93 -12.56
N LEU A 61 -12.36 -15.31 -12.50
CA LEU A 61 -12.87 -16.21 -11.48
C LEU A 61 -12.33 -17.64 -11.67
N ALA A 62 -12.18 -18.10 -12.91
CA ALA A 62 -11.58 -19.40 -13.20
C ALA A 62 -10.11 -19.49 -12.74
N THR A 63 -9.37 -18.39 -12.81
CA THR A 63 -7.97 -18.31 -12.34
C THR A 63 -7.84 -17.80 -10.91
N ARG A 64 -8.92 -17.80 -10.11
CA ARG A 64 -8.90 -17.23 -8.76
C ARG A 64 -8.02 -18.09 -7.85
N PRO A 65 -6.99 -17.51 -7.20
CA PRO A 65 -6.18 -18.26 -6.25
C PRO A 65 -6.99 -18.64 -5.00
N PRO A 66 -6.71 -19.78 -4.36
CA PRO A 66 -7.33 -20.17 -3.10
C PRO A 66 -6.88 -19.23 -1.96
N ALA A 67 -7.66 -19.19 -0.88
CA ALA A 67 -7.42 -18.28 0.24
C ALA A 67 -6.08 -18.56 0.95
N GLU A 68 -5.65 -19.83 1.02
CA GLU A 68 -4.38 -20.26 1.60
C GLU A 68 -3.18 -19.56 0.94
N VAL A 69 -3.15 -19.52 -0.40
CA VAL A 69 -2.09 -18.84 -1.16
C VAL A 69 -2.07 -17.34 -0.89
N LEU A 70 -3.22 -16.73 -0.59
CA LEU A 70 -3.28 -15.30 -0.21
C LEU A 70 -2.73 -15.06 1.20
N VAL A 71 -2.91 -16.03 2.10
CA VAL A 71 -2.34 -16.01 3.44
C VAL A 71 -0.82 -16.19 3.39
N GLU A 72 -0.33 -17.16 2.60
CA GLU A 72 1.11 -17.38 2.38
C GLU A 72 1.80 -16.12 1.84
N ARG A 73 1.13 -15.39 0.94
CA ARG A 73 1.64 -14.14 0.37
C ARG A 73 1.42 -12.91 1.27
N ALA A 74 0.94 -13.11 2.50
CA ALA A 74 0.62 -12.05 3.47
C ALA A 74 -0.35 -10.96 2.93
N VAL A 75 -1.18 -11.31 1.95
CA VAL A 75 -2.24 -10.42 1.42
C VAL A 75 -3.47 -10.46 2.32
N LEU A 76 -3.83 -11.66 2.78
CA LEU A 76 -4.96 -11.89 3.67
C LEU A 76 -4.46 -12.39 5.04
N PRO A 77 -4.92 -11.80 6.15
CA PRO A 77 -4.69 -12.37 7.48
C PRO A 77 -5.31 -13.78 7.60
N TYR A 78 -4.55 -14.75 8.11
CA TYR A 78 -5.06 -16.13 8.26
C TYR A 78 -6.28 -16.20 9.19
N GLU A 79 -6.39 -15.28 10.15
CA GLU A 79 -7.52 -15.17 11.09
C GLU A 79 -8.86 -14.86 10.39
N CYS A 80 -8.82 -14.30 9.18
CA CYS A 80 -10.00 -13.95 8.39
C CYS A 80 -10.53 -15.12 7.53
N VAL A 81 -9.82 -16.24 7.46
CA VAL A 81 -10.19 -17.36 6.59
C VAL A 81 -10.95 -18.41 7.40
N PRO A 82 -12.24 -18.67 7.10
CA PRO A 82 -13.00 -19.73 7.75
C PRO A 82 -12.32 -21.08 7.58
N GLY A 83 -12.17 -21.83 8.67
CA GLY A 83 -11.56 -23.17 8.66
C GLY A 83 -10.03 -23.19 8.73
N LEU A 84 -9.35 -22.04 8.57
CA LEU A 84 -7.89 -21.97 8.66
C LEU A 84 -7.40 -21.48 10.03
N ALA A 85 -8.21 -20.69 10.75
CA ALA A 85 -7.91 -20.23 12.09
C ALA A 85 -8.84 -20.87 13.12
N VAL A 86 -8.31 -21.14 14.33
CA VAL A 86 -9.08 -21.66 15.48
C VAL A 86 -10.22 -20.70 15.86
N VAL A 87 -9.97 -19.39 15.75
CA VAL A 87 -10.97 -18.34 15.96
C VAL A 87 -11.03 -17.49 14.70
N HIS A 88 -12.16 -17.55 14.00
CA HIS A 88 -12.41 -16.68 12.86
C HIS A 88 -12.70 -15.25 13.34
N VAL A 89 -11.93 -14.29 12.84
CA VAL A 89 -12.11 -12.87 13.11
C VAL A 89 -12.70 -12.20 11.87
N ALA A 90 -13.77 -11.43 12.06
CA ALA A 90 -14.35 -10.66 10.96
C ALA A 90 -13.33 -9.66 10.39
N PRO A 91 -13.21 -9.50 9.06
CA PRO A 91 -12.23 -8.60 8.43
C PRO A 91 -12.28 -7.16 8.94
N GLY A 92 -13.48 -6.66 9.29
CA GLY A 92 -13.67 -5.31 9.82
C GLY A 92 -13.01 -5.07 11.20
N LEU A 93 -12.65 -6.12 11.93
CA LEU A 93 -12.00 -6.03 13.25
C LEU A 93 -10.48 -6.20 13.20
N VAL A 94 -9.95 -6.83 12.15
CA VAL A 94 -8.53 -7.22 12.09
C VAL A 94 -7.59 -6.03 12.10
N ALA A 95 -7.93 -4.94 11.40
CA ALA A 95 -7.12 -3.73 11.41
C ALA A 95 -6.99 -3.14 12.83
N LYS A 96 -8.10 -3.08 13.59
CA LYS A 96 -8.11 -2.57 14.97
C LYS A 96 -7.32 -3.49 15.90
N ARG A 97 -7.52 -4.80 15.79
CA ARG A 97 -6.78 -5.80 16.58
C ARG A 97 -5.27 -5.71 16.33
N ARG A 98 -4.84 -5.70 15.06
CA ARG A 98 -3.42 -5.60 14.69
C ARG A 98 -2.79 -4.28 15.12
N ALA A 99 -3.54 -3.19 15.12
CA ALA A 99 -3.05 -1.91 15.65
C ALA A 99 -2.76 -2.01 17.15
N ILE A 100 -3.65 -2.65 17.92
CA ILE A 100 -3.47 -2.89 19.35
C ILE A 100 -2.26 -3.81 19.59
N GLU A 101 -2.19 -4.94 18.89
CA GLU A 101 -1.07 -5.89 18.99
C GLU A 101 0.27 -5.22 18.65
N LYS A 102 0.31 -4.38 17.62
CA LYS A 102 1.50 -3.60 17.26
C LYS A 102 1.93 -2.64 18.36
N GLU A 103 1.01 -1.91 18.97
CA GLU A 103 1.36 -1.02 20.08
C GLU A 103 1.83 -1.80 21.32
N GLN A 104 1.20 -2.94 21.63
CA GLN A 104 1.67 -3.83 22.70
C GLN A 104 3.10 -4.33 22.44
N VAL A 105 3.41 -4.73 21.21
CA VAL A 105 4.77 -5.15 20.82
C VAL A 105 5.75 -3.98 20.96
N LYS A 106 5.38 -2.77 20.51
CA LYS A 106 6.23 -1.58 20.64
C LYS A 106 6.51 -1.23 22.09
N ASP A 107 5.50 -1.26 22.95
CA ASP A 107 5.65 -0.98 24.37
C ASP A 107 6.48 -2.06 25.08
N GLY A 108 6.29 -3.33 24.71
CA GLY A 108 7.14 -4.43 25.16
C GLY A 108 8.60 -4.22 24.79
N LEU A 109 8.87 -3.84 23.53
CA LEU A 109 10.23 -3.55 23.06
C LEU A 109 10.88 -2.39 23.82
N ARG A 110 10.14 -1.29 24.04
CA ARG A 110 10.63 -0.14 24.80
C ARG A 110 11.07 -0.55 26.21
N ARG A 111 10.22 -1.30 26.92
CA ARG A 111 10.53 -1.80 28.27
C ARG A 111 11.74 -2.73 28.27
N TRP A 112 11.84 -3.61 27.29
CA TRP A 112 12.98 -4.53 27.16
C TRP A 112 14.28 -3.78 26.91
N VAL A 113 14.29 -2.80 26.00
CA VAL A 113 15.45 -1.93 25.75
C VAL A 113 15.82 -1.18 27.03
N ASP A 114 14.86 -0.61 27.74
CA ASP A 114 15.12 0.10 28.99
C ASP A 114 15.73 -0.80 30.07
N ALA A 115 15.30 -2.05 30.16
CA ALA A 115 15.76 -2.97 31.20
C ALA A 115 17.09 -3.66 30.87
N VAL A 116 17.21 -4.21 29.66
CA VAL A 116 18.34 -5.07 29.28
C VAL A 116 19.45 -4.26 28.64
N TRP A 117 19.12 -3.40 27.67
CA TRP A 117 20.11 -2.64 26.95
C TRP A 117 20.76 -1.57 27.83
N LYS A 118 19.97 -0.77 28.56
CA LYS A 118 20.56 0.24 29.47
C LYS A 118 21.42 -0.40 30.55
N ARG A 119 21.02 -1.55 31.09
CA ARG A 119 21.82 -2.29 32.08
C ARG A 119 23.13 -2.81 31.50
N GLN A 120 23.12 -3.37 30.29
CA GLN A 120 24.34 -3.81 29.60
C GLN A 120 25.27 -2.64 29.25
N VAL A 121 24.71 -1.51 28.80
CA VAL A 121 25.50 -0.29 28.53
C VAL A 121 26.13 0.22 29.82
N LEU A 122 25.36 0.31 30.91
CA LEU A 122 25.87 0.76 32.20
C LEU A 122 27.01 -0.14 32.70
N GLN A 123 26.83 -1.46 32.64
CA GLN A 123 27.87 -2.42 33.03
C GLN A 123 29.13 -2.29 32.16
N ARG A 124 28.97 -2.04 30.85
CA ARG A 124 30.11 -1.79 29.96
C ARG A 124 30.81 -0.46 30.25
N GLU A 125 30.07 0.60 30.51
CA GLU A 125 30.62 1.90 30.90
C GLU A 125 31.36 1.82 32.25
N GLU A 126 30.78 1.12 33.22
CA GLU A 126 31.41 0.86 34.52
C GLU A 126 32.68 0.02 34.37
N GLY A 127 32.64 -1.04 33.56
CA GLY A 127 33.83 -1.85 33.25
C GLY A 127 34.93 -1.06 32.52
N MET A 128 34.54 -0.19 31.59
CA MET A 128 35.48 0.70 30.88
C MET A 128 36.09 1.73 31.83
N ARG A 129 35.30 2.34 32.72
CA ARG A 129 35.79 3.25 33.77
C ARG A 129 36.75 2.55 34.73
N GLN A 130 36.42 1.33 35.17
CA GLN A 130 37.30 0.54 36.04
C GLN A 130 38.62 0.22 35.34
N TRP A 131 38.57 -0.17 34.05
CA TRP A 131 39.77 -0.41 33.26
C TRP A 131 40.64 0.84 33.07
N GLU A 132 40.02 2.00 32.81
CA GLU A 132 40.73 3.29 32.72
C GLU A 132 41.37 3.67 34.05
N GLN A 133 40.71 3.38 35.18
CA GLN A 133 41.25 3.60 36.52
C GLN A 133 42.43 2.67 36.81
N SER A 134 42.33 1.37 36.47
CA SER A 134 43.41 0.40 36.63
C SER A 134 44.64 0.75 35.78
N ARG A 135 44.43 1.28 34.56
CA ARG A 135 45.51 1.78 33.70
C ARG A 135 45.97 3.21 34.05
N GLY A 136 45.32 3.88 35.01
CA GLY A 136 45.68 5.22 35.46
C GLY A 136 45.42 6.34 34.45
N ILE A 137 44.66 6.08 33.37
CA ILE A 137 44.42 7.00 32.25
C ILE A 137 43.73 8.28 32.75
N GLY A 138 42.79 8.18 33.69
CA GLY A 138 42.14 9.35 34.30
C GLY A 138 43.08 10.22 35.15
N ARG A 139 44.17 9.67 35.69
CA ARG A 139 45.22 10.47 36.39
C ARG A 139 46.11 11.20 35.38
N VAL A 140 46.50 10.52 34.30
CA VAL A 140 47.29 11.12 33.21
C VAL A 140 46.51 12.22 32.52
N TRP A 141 45.21 12.02 32.26
CA TRP A 141 44.34 13.03 31.67
C TRP A 141 44.12 14.23 32.61
N ARG A 142 43.96 14.00 33.93
CA ARG A 142 43.90 15.09 34.94
C ARG A 142 45.21 15.88 35.01
N LEU A 143 46.36 15.22 34.97
CA LEU A 143 47.67 15.87 34.89
C LEU A 143 47.82 16.69 33.61
N ARG A 144 47.43 16.12 32.47
CA ARG A 144 47.44 16.84 31.19
C ARG A 144 46.54 18.09 31.23
N LYS A 145 45.30 17.96 31.72
CA LYS A 145 44.37 19.11 31.86
C LYS A 145 44.84 20.14 32.88
N PHE A 146 45.51 19.71 33.95
CA PHE A 146 46.16 20.59 34.90
C PHE A 146 47.26 21.42 34.23
N TRP A 147 48.17 20.78 33.49
CA TRP A 147 49.23 21.47 32.75
C TRP A 147 48.69 22.38 31.63
N GLU A 148 47.63 21.99 30.93
CA GLU A 148 46.93 22.85 29.97
C GLU A 148 46.32 24.10 30.64
N ARG A 149 45.80 23.99 31.87
CA ARG A 149 45.29 25.14 32.65
C ARG A 149 46.40 26.07 33.13
N VAL A 150 47.48 25.50 33.65
CA VAL A 150 48.66 26.26 34.08
C VAL A 150 49.27 27.01 32.88
N GLY A 151 49.36 26.36 31.72
CA GLY A 151 49.81 27.00 30.47
C GLY A 151 48.87 28.08 29.95
N SER A 152 47.57 27.98 30.24
CA SER A 152 46.57 29.00 29.90
C SER A 152 46.49 30.17 30.91
N GLY A 153 47.28 30.15 31.98
CA GLY A 153 47.36 31.23 32.98
C GLY A 153 46.18 31.30 33.96
N GLU A 154 45.35 30.25 34.05
CA GLU A 154 44.17 30.21 34.93
C GLU A 154 44.61 29.90 36.39
N ARG A 155 44.31 30.79 37.35
CA ARG A 155 44.70 30.60 38.77
C ARG A 155 43.92 29.43 39.39
N VAL A 156 44.65 28.38 39.78
CA VAL A 156 44.09 27.20 40.46
C VAL A 156 44.02 27.47 41.97
N PRO A 157 42.85 27.34 42.63
CA PRO A 157 42.76 27.43 44.08
C PRO A 157 43.38 26.17 44.71
N VAL A 158 44.25 26.39 45.70
CA VAL A 158 44.94 25.36 46.49
C VAL A 158 44.00 24.82 47.57
#